data_AF-A0A2G8E7M0-F1
#
_entry.id   AF-A0A2G8E7M0-F1
#
_cell.length_a   1.000
_cell.length_b   1.000
_cell.length_c   1.000
_cell.angle_alpha   90.00
_cell.angle_beta   90.00
_cell.angle_gamma   90.00
#
_symmetry.space_group_name_H-M   'P 1'
#
loop_
_entity.id
_entity.type
_entity.pdbx_description
1 polymer ?
#
loop_
_entity_poly.entity_id
_entity_poly.type
_entity_poly.pdbx_seq_one_letter_code
_entity_poly.pdbx_strand_id
1 'polypeptide(L)'
;MKNKTSAAWALRKTAIMALVLAGLQLTGCARQQPGQSEVYRTYAKIVGNKVCITLPHLHSGEKLFSIYISERGNVNRFMMRQYPWQKGKYLAAVPGKCVNDFNFPYVIGRGYDVAIQVVDPSVVTISGATQGRVYSGAFALWRAGDKLQVVPVI
;
A
#
# COMPACT_ATOMS: atom_id res chain seq x y z
N MET A 1 -26.59 -65.25 -12.45
CA MET A 1 -27.37 -64.45 -11.49
C MET A 1 -26.48 -63.38 -10.86
N LYS A 2 -26.81 -62.11 -11.16
CA LYS A 2 -26.61 -60.85 -10.42
C LYS A 2 -25.23 -60.44 -9.86
N ASN A 3 -24.51 -59.73 -10.75
CA ASN A 3 -23.67 -58.52 -10.57
C ASN A 3 -23.23 -58.11 -9.14
N LYS A 4 -21.97 -58.40 -8.79
CA LYS A 4 -21.23 -57.80 -7.66
C LYS A 4 -20.47 -56.50 -8.01
N THR A 5 -20.53 -56.03 -9.25
CA THR A 5 -19.67 -54.96 -9.79
C THR A 5 -20.19 -53.53 -9.60
N SER A 6 -21.44 -53.34 -9.15
CA SER A 6 -22.05 -52.00 -9.11
C SER A 6 -21.72 -51.18 -7.84
N ALA A 7 -21.41 -51.82 -6.71
CA ALA A 7 -21.28 -51.13 -5.42
C ALA A 7 -19.92 -50.44 -5.25
N ALA A 8 -18.83 -51.08 -5.69
CA ALA A 8 -17.47 -50.55 -5.54
C ALA A 8 -17.20 -49.29 -6.39
N TRP A 9 -17.91 -49.14 -7.53
CA TRP A 9 -17.78 -47.97 -8.40
C TRP A 9 -18.50 -46.73 -7.85
N ALA A 10 -19.64 -46.93 -7.17
CA ALA A 10 -20.40 -45.85 -6.53
C ALA A 10 -19.66 -45.29 -5.30
N LEU A 11 -19.02 -46.14 -4.49
CA LEU A 11 -18.23 -45.75 -3.32
C LEU A 11 -16.94 -45.00 -3.67
N ARG A 12 -16.29 -45.34 -4.80
CA ARG A 12 -15.13 -44.59 -5.30
C ARG A 12 -15.50 -43.19 -5.78
N LYS A 13 -16.68 -43.01 -6.38
CA LYS A 13 -17.15 -41.71 -6.89
C LYS A 13 -17.54 -40.75 -5.77
N THR A 14 -18.18 -41.25 -4.71
CA THR A 14 -18.53 -40.43 -3.53
C THR A 14 -17.29 -40.01 -2.75
N ALA A 15 -16.27 -40.87 -2.64
CA ALA A 15 -15.01 -40.51 -1.99
C ALA A 15 -14.23 -39.42 -2.74
N ILE A 16 -14.17 -39.49 -4.08
CA ILE A 16 -13.51 -38.47 -4.91
C ILE A 16 -14.26 -37.13 -4.83
N MET A 17 -15.60 -37.16 -4.88
CA MET A 17 -16.42 -35.95 -4.76
C MET A 17 -16.31 -35.29 -3.38
N ALA A 18 -16.19 -36.10 -2.31
CA ALA A 18 -15.94 -35.61 -0.96
C ALA A 18 -14.54 -34.97 -0.81
N LEU A 19 -13.51 -35.53 -1.44
CA LEU A 19 -12.16 -34.97 -1.47
C LEU A 19 -12.10 -33.64 -2.23
N VAL A 20 -12.85 -33.50 -3.33
CA VAL A 20 -12.93 -32.25 -4.11
C VAL A 20 -13.68 -31.16 -3.34
N LEU A 21 -14.78 -31.50 -2.63
CA LEU A 21 -15.47 -30.54 -1.77
C LEU A 21 -14.62 -30.13 -0.55
N ALA A 22 -13.85 -31.05 0.04
CA ALA A 22 -12.93 -30.74 1.13
C ALA A 22 -11.77 -29.83 0.69
N GLY A 23 -11.29 -29.99 -0.55
CA GLY A 23 -10.26 -29.12 -1.13
C GLY A 23 -10.72 -27.67 -1.35
N LEU A 24 -12.01 -27.47 -1.68
CA LEU A 24 -12.60 -26.13 -1.87
C LEU A 24 -12.78 -25.36 -0.56
N GLN A 25 -12.80 -26.03 0.60
CA GLN A 25 -12.83 -25.36 1.91
C GLN A 25 -11.44 -24.90 2.39
N LEU A 26 -10.37 -25.40 1.77
CA LEU A 26 -9.00 -25.00 2.09
C LEU A 26 -8.50 -23.79 1.28
N THR A 27 -9.23 -23.37 0.23
CA THR A 27 -9.00 -22.07 -0.42
C THR A 27 -9.68 -20.97 0.39
N GLY A 28 -9.27 -20.83 1.67
CA GLY A 28 -9.66 -19.69 2.47
C GLY A 28 -9.13 -18.43 1.81
N CYS A 29 -10.02 -17.58 1.28
CA CYS A 29 -9.65 -16.21 0.95
C CYS A 29 -9.02 -15.60 2.20
N ALA A 30 -7.78 -15.13 2.11
CA ALA A 30 -7.14 -14.37 3.17
C ALA A 30 -7.97 -13.10 3.40
N ARG A 31 -8.98 -13.19 4.28
CA ARG A 31 -9.72 -12.03 4.76
C ARG A 31 -8.74 -11.21 5.59
N GLN A 32 -8.57 -9.96 5.20
CA GLN A 32 -7.78 -8.95 5.90
C GLN A 32 -8.10 -9.04 7.39
N GLN A 33 -7.09 -9.32 8.22
CA GLN A 33 -7.31 -9.52 9.65
C GLN A 33 -7.80 -8.22 10.29
N PRO A 34 -8.71 -8.28 11.28
CA PRO A 34 -9.11 -7.11 12.05
C PRO A 34 -7.87 -6.40 12.62
N GLY A 35 -7.64 -5.14 12.22
CA GLY A 35 -6.49 -4.35 12.63
C GLY A 35 -5.38 -4.16 11.59
N GLN A 36 -5.45 -4.83 10.43
CA GLN A 36 -4.55 -4.50 9.31
C GLN A 36 -4.98 -3.18 8.66
N SER A 37 -4.13 -2.16 8.75
CA SER A 37 -4.29 -0.92 8.00
C SER A 37 -4.29 -1.22 6.50
N GLU A 38 -5.35 -0.83 5.81
CA GLU A 38 -5.41 -0.90 4.35
C GLU A 38 -4.32 0.01 3.77
N VAL A 39 -3.50 -0.54 2.85
CA VAL A 39 -2.40 0.18 2.20
C VAL A 39 -2.88 0.65 0.85
N TYR A 40 -2.87 1.96 0.67
CA TYR A 40 -3.31 2.63 -0.55
C TYR A 40 -2.10 2.97 -1.41
N ARG A 41 -2.30 3.11 -2.73
CA ARG A 41 -1.21 3.42 -3.64
C ARG A 41 -0.91 4.91 -3.68
N THR A 42 0.36 5.27 -3.51
CA THR A 42 0.88 6.60 -3.87
C THR A 42 1.56 6.56 -5.24
N TYR A 43 1.68 7.71 -5.88
CA TYR A 43 2.33 7.84 -7.20
C TYR A 43 3.32 8.99 -7.19
N ALA A 44 4.47 8.79 -7.83
CA ALA A 44 5.45 9.84 -8.05
C ALA A 44 5.48 10.24 -9.53
N LYS A 45 5.66 11.54 -9.78
CA LYS A 45 5.84 12.15 -11.10
C LYS A 45 6.86 13.28 -11.01
N ILE A 46 7.30 13.81 -12.15
CA ILE A 46 8.15 15.01 -12.18
C ILE A 46 7.29 16.26 -12.41
N VAL A 47 7.48 17.27 -11.56
CA VAL A 47 6.89 18.61 -11.72
C VAL A 47 7.99 19.63 -11.48
N GLY A 48 8.25 20.53 -12.45
CA GLY A 48 9.29 21.55 -12.31
C GLY A 48 10.69 20.99 -12.01
N ASN A 49 11.05 19.88 -12.66
CA ASN A 49 12.31 19.15 -12.45
C ASN A 49 12.52 18.62 -11.01
N LYS A 50 11.44 18.43 -10.26
CA LYS A 50 11.44 17.85 -8.91
C LYS A 50 10.49 16.67 -8.84
N VAL A 51 10.77 15.75 -7.93
CA VAL A 51 9.85 14.64 -7.61
C VAL A 51 8.61 15.22 -6.93
N CYS A 52 7.44 14.75 -7.36
CA CYS A 52 6.15 15.11 -6.82
C CYS A 52 5.40 13.83 -6.49
N ILE A 53 5.23 13.55 -5.20
CA ILE A 53 4.48 12.40 -4.70
C ILE A 53 3.02 12.82 -4.50
N THR A 54 2.07 12.02 -4.96
CA THR A 54 0.64 12.35 -4.99
C THR A 54 -0.22 11.23 -4.42
N LEU A 55 -1.29 11.61 -3.74
CA LEU A 55 -2.25 10.73 -3.07
C LEU A 55 -3.61 10.82 -3.77
N PRO A 56 -3.92 10.01 -4.79
CA PRO A 56 -5.14 10.19 -5.58
C PRO A 56 -6.42 9.72 -4.88
N HIS A 57 -6.33 8.76 -3.95
CA HIS A 57 -7.48 8.15 -3.29
C HIS A 57 -7.70 8.68 -1.86
N LEU A 58 -7.51 9.97 -1.63
CA LEU A 58 -7.75 10.60 -0.31
C LEU A 58 -9.25 10.71 -0.02
N HIS A 59 -9.64 10.53 1.23
CA HIS A 59 -11.01 10.85 1.68
C HIS A 59 -11.04 12.28 2.22
N SER A 60 -12.24 12.85 2.25
CA SER A 60 -12.48 14.15 2.87
C SER A 60 -12.09 14.12 4.35
N GLY A 61 -11.68 15.27 4.89
CA GLY A 61 -11.31 15.42 6.31
C GLY A 61 -9.86 15.09 6.64
N GLU A 62 -9.19 14.26 5.83
CA GLU A 62 -7.84 13.81 6.12
C GLU A 62 -6.76 14.89 6.08
N LYS A 63 -5.73 14.66 6.90
CA LYS A 63 -4.58 15.52 7.09
C LYS A 63 -3.30 14.70 7.03
N LEU A 64 -2.23 15.32 6.52
CA LEU A 64 -0.91 14.70 6.51
C LEU A 64 -0.42 14.53 7.95
N PHE A 65 0.05 13.32 8.28
CA PHE A 65 0.56 12.99 9.60
C PHE A 65 2.07 12.72 9.56
N SER A 66 2.52 11.84 8.68
CA SER A 66 3.93 11.53 8.53
C SER A 66 4.30 11.14 7.10
N ILE A 67 5.59 11.24 6.80
CA ILE A 67 6.20 10.72 5.58
C ILE A 67 7.47 9.96 5.93
N TYR A 68 7.66 8.84 5.25
CA TYR A 68 8.86 8.03 5.23
C TYR A 68 9.33 7.88 3.79
N ILE A 69 10.62 8.10 3.54
CA ILE A 69 11.25 7.85 2.25
C ILE A 69 12.56 7.11 2.50
N SER A 70 12.83 6.04 1.76
CA SER A 70 14.09 5.30 1.84
C SER A 70 14.63 4.97 0.47
N GLU A 71 15.95 5.04 0.31
CA GLU A 71 16.65 4.50 -0.87
C GLU A 71 16.73 2.97 -0.80
N ARG A 72 16.29 2.30 -1.87
CA ARG A 72 16.35 0.84 -1.97
C ARG A 72 17.80 0.37 -1.96
N GLY A 73 18.08 -0.62 -1.11
CA GLY A 73 19.42 -1.19 -0.94
C GLY A 73 20.39 -0.31 -0.15
N ASN A 74 19.93 0.80 0.45
CA ASN A 74 20.76 1.67 1.25
C ASN A 74 20.05 2.09 2.55
N VAL A 75 20.25 1.28 3.60
CA VAL A 75 19.59 1.46 4.91
C VAL A 75 19.91 2.77 5.62
N ASN A 76 21.01 3.44 5.23
CA ASN A 76 21.44 4.70 5.84
C ASN A 76 20.86 5.93 5.12
N ARG A 77 20.22 5.75 3.95
CA ARG A 77 19.65 6.84 3.17
C ARG A 77 18.14 6.81 3.23
N PHE A 78 17.61 7.26 4.36
CA PHE A 78 16.18 7.41 4.57
C PHE A 78 15.86 8.72 5.29
N MET A 79 14.59 9.10 5.28
CA MET A 79 14.05 10.09 6.18
C MET A 79 12.72 9.61 6.76
N MET A 80 12.43 10.05 7.98
CA MET A 80 11.12 9.96 8.58
C MET A 80 10.79 11.32 9.20
N ARG A 81 9.69 11.93 8.78
CA ARG A 81 9.26 13.24 9.27
C ARG A 81 7.77 13.23 9.60
N GLN A 82 7.43 13.88 10.71
CA GLN A 82 6.06 14.19 11.06
C GLN A 82 5.71 15.59 10.57
N TYR A 83 4.49 15.74 10.07
CA TYR A 83 3.91 17.04 9.79
C TYR A 83 3.35 17.64 11.09
N PRO A 84 3.07 18.96 11.13
CA PRO A 84 2.48 19.58 12.31
C PRO A 84 1.17 18.89 12.72
N TRP A 85 1.14 18.33 13.93
CA TRP A 85 -0.02 17.61 14.47
C TRP A 85 -0.62 18.30 15.70
N GLN A 86 -0.91 19.60 15.54
CA GLN A 86 -1.57 20.42 16.55
C GLN A 86 -2.89 20.96 15.99
N LYS A 87 -3.92 21.04 16.83
CA LYS A 87 -5.23 21.59 16.43
C LYS A 87 -5.06 22.97 15.80
N GLY A 88 -5.61 23.15 14.59
CA GLY A 88 -5.49 24.38 13.81
C GLY A 88 -4.21 24.51 12.97
N LYS A 89 -3.26 23.57 13.07
CA LYS A 89 -2.00 23.58 12.30
C LYS A 89 -1.83 22.35 11.39
N TYR A 90 -2.82 21.47 11.33
CA TYR A 90 -2.77 20.28 10.48
C TYR A 90 -2.56 20.68 9.01
N LEU A 91 -1.64 19.99 8.33
CA LEU A 91 -1.45 20.19 6.91
C LEU A 91 -2.49 19.38 6.12
N ALA A 92 -3.16 20.05 5.19
CA ALA A 92 -4.14 19.42 4.32
C ALA A 92 -3.47 18.41 3.38
N ALA A 93 -3.97 17.18 3.38
CA ALA A 93 -3.74 16.25 2.28
C ALA A 93 -4.73 16.62 1.17
N VAL A 94 -4.25 16.92 -0.04
CA VAL A 94 -5.12 17.32 -1.17
C VAL A 94 -4.92 16.34 -2.32
N PRO A 95 -6.00 15.74 -2.86
CA PRO A 95 -5.90 14.80 -3.97
C PRO A 95 -5.10 15.36 -5.14
N GLY A 96 -4.14 14.58 -5.63
CA GLY A 96 -3.33 14.92 -6.80
C GLY A 96 -2.30 16.06 -6.62
N LYS A 97 -2.29 16.74 -5.47
CA LYS A 97 -1.24 17.73 -5.15
C LYS A 97 0.02 17.04 -4.62
N CYS A 98 1.16 17.67 -4.85
CA CYS A 98 2.45 17.18 -4.37
C CYS A 98 2.50 17.26 -2.85
N VAL A 99 2.83 16.13 -2.22
CA VAL A 99 3.19 16.08 -0.81
C VAL A 99 4.60 16.64 -0.63
N ASN A 100 4.79 17.46 0.40
CA ASN A 100 6.11 18.01 0.71
C ASN A 100 7.01 16.88 1.24
N ASP A 101 8.07 16.57 0.50
CA ASP A 101 9.06 15.55 0.82
C ASP A 101 10.28 16.10 1.57
N PHE A 102 10.16 17.30 2.14
CA PHE A 102 11.20 17.96 2.93
C PHE A 102 12.53 18.10 2.17
N ASN A 103 12.48 18.24 0.84
CA ASN A 103 13.65 18.31 -0.04
C ASN A 103 14.57 17.09 0.09
N PHE A 104 13.99 15.89 0.19
CA PHE A 104 14.77 14.66 0.20
C PHE A 104 15.74 14.61 -1.00
N PRO A 105 17.04 14.34 -0.80
CA PRO A 105 18.05 14.47 -1.85
C PRO A 105 18.07 13.23 -2.76
N TYR A 106 17.10 13.13 -3.66
CA TYR A 106 17.06 12.04 -4.64
C TYR A 106 18.27 12.07 -5.57
N VAL A 107 18.74 10.88 -5.93
CA VAL A 107 19.87 10.66 -6.82
C VAL A 107 19.39 9.86 -8.03
N ILE A 108 19.83 10.28 -9.21
CA ILE A 108 19.49 9.62 -10.47
C ILE A 108 20.12 8.23 -10.52
N GLY A 109 19.40 7.26 -11.08
CA GLY A 109 19.79 5.85 -11.15
C GLY A 109 19.48 5.07 -9.88
N ARG A 110 18.72 5.64 -8.93
CA ARG A 110 18.36 5.01 -7.65
C ARG A 110 16.86 4.78 -7.53
N GLY A 111 16.51 3.74 -6.78
CA GLY A 111 15.14 3.38 -6.40
C GLY A 111 14.80 3.85 -5.00
N TYR A 112 13.52 4.16 -4.77
CA TYR A 112 13.01 4.73 -3.53
C TYR A 112 11.68 4.07 -3.16
N ASP A 113 11.50 3.81 -1.87
CA ASP A 113 10.22 3.46 -1.27
C ASP A 113 9.70 4.66 -0.49
N VAL A 114 8.40 4.91 -0.58
CA VAL A 114 7.72 6.02 0.10
C VAL A 114 6.50 5.47 0.82
N ALA A 115 6.34 5.87 2.07
CA ALA A 115 5.11 5.68 2.83
C ALA A 115 4.65 7.02 3.41
N ILE A 116 3.37 7.36 3.22
CA ILE A 116 2.76 8.58 3.74
C ILE A 116 1.56 8.17 4.58
N GLN A 117 1.54 8.61 5.83
CA GLN A 117 0.39 8.41 6.71
C GLN A 117 -0.49 9.65 6.68
N VAL A 118 -1.78 9.43 6.52
CA VAL A 118 -2.81 10.46 6.66
C VAL A 118 -3.82 10.02 7.71
N VAL A 119 -4.40 11.00 8.39
CA VAL A 119 -5.32 10.76 9.50
C VAL A 119 -6.43 11.80 9.43
N ASP A 120 -7.66 11.40 9.70
CA ASP A 120 -8.75 12.33 10.02
C ASP A 120 -8.68 12.73 11.50
N PRO A 121 -8.36 13.99 11.84
CA PRO A 121 -8.23 14.43 13.23
C PRO A 121 -9.58 14.44 13.98
N SER A 122 -10.72 14.30 13.30
CA SER A 122 -12.05 14.20 13.92
C SER A 122 -12.39 12.80 14.41
N VAL A 123 -11.67 11.78 13.92
CA VAL A 123 -11.90 10.37 14.29
C VAL A 123 -10.96 10.02 15.44
N VAL A 124 -11.52 9.97 16.65
CA VAL A 124 -10.82 9.45 17.83
C VAL A 124 -11.09 7.96 17.91
N THR A 125 -10.05 7.13 17.86
CA THR A 125 -10.23 5.70 18.12
C THR A 125 -10.36 5.44 19.61
N ILE A 126 -11.06 4.35 19.95
CA ILE A 126 -11.30 3.91 21.34
C ILE A 126 -9.97 3.63 22.09
N SER A 127 -8.88 3.37 21.38
CA SER A 127 -7.54 3.14 21.94
C SER A 127 -6.65 4.39 22.01
N GLY A 128 -7.11 5.55 21.54
CA GLY A 128 -6.29 6.77 21.41
C GLY A 128 -5.23 6.69 20.30
N ALA A 129 -5.15 5.56 19.56
CA ALA A 129 -4.24 5.40 18.43
C ALA A 129 -4.87 5.98 17.16
N THR A 130 -4.22 6.91 16.47
CA THR A 130 -4.73 7.46 15.22
C THR A 130 -4.83 6.36 14.14
N GLN A 131 -6.05 5.85 13.88
CA GLN A 131 -6.32 5.01 12.70
C GLN A 131 -6.19 5.90 11.47
N GLY A 132 -4.97 5.97 10.96
CA GLY A 132 -4.66 6.61 9.70
C GLY A 132 -4.59 5.60 8.56
N ARG A 133 -4.83 6.07 7.34
CA ARG A 133 -4.48 5.32 6.14
C ARG A 133 -3.01 5.50 5.82
N VAL A 134 -2.41 4.45 5.28
CA VAL A 134 -1.03 4.47 4.81
C VAL A 134 -1.06 4.39 3.28
N TYR A 135 -0.45 5.37 2.63
CA TYR A 135 -0.23 5.38 1.20
C TYR A 135 1.21 4.98 0.94
N SER A 136 1.43 3.86 0.25
CA SER A 136 2.75 3.34 -0.04
C SER A 136 2.97 3.21 -1.55
N GLY A 137 4.22 3.33 -1.97
CA GLY A 137 4.61 3.17 -3.36
C GLY A 137 6.11 3.26 -3.51
N ALA A 138 6.57 2.87 -4.70
CA ALA A 138 7.97 2.83 -5.02
C ALA A 138 8.23 3.32 -6.43
N PHE A 139 9.39 3.93 -6.62
CA PHE A 139 9.80 4.44 -7.92
C PHE A 139 11.32 4.55 -8.02
N ALA A 140 11.82 4.58 -9.24
CA ALA A 140 13.19 4.92 -9.55
C ALA A 140 13.25 6.28 -10.22
N LEU A 141 14.31 7.03 -9.95
CA LEU A 141 14.59 8.29 -10.62
C LEU A 141 15.57 8.03 -11.75
N TRP A 142 15.16 8.32 -12.98
CA TRP A 142 15.98 8.14 -14.17
C TRP A 142 16.04 9.40 -15.01
N ARG A 143 17.00 9.44 -15.93
CA ARG A 143 17.15 10.49 -16.91
C ARG A 143 17.10 9.88 -18.31
N ALA A 144 16.25 10.45 -19.16
CA ALA A 144 16.16 10.10 -20.58
C ALA A 144 16.51 11.35 -21.40
N GLY A 145 17.74 11.40 -21.92
CA GLY A 145 18.31 12.64 -22.48
C GLY A 145 18.40 13.73 -21.42
N ASP A 146 17.81 14.90 -21.68
CA ASP A 146 17.80 16.01 -20.71
C ASP A 146 16.60 15.97 -19.74
N LYS A 147 15.68 15.01 -19.90
CA LYS A 147 14.45 14.94 -19.10
C LYS A 147 14.62 14.00 -17.91
N LEU A 148 14.34 14.53 -16.72
CA LEU A 148 14.16 13.74 -15.50
C LEU A 148 12.83 12.98 -15.56
N GLN A 149 12.84 11.72 -15.15
CA GLN A 149 11.68 10.84 -15.18
C GLN A 149 11.59 9.99 -13.92
N VAL A 150 10.36 9.69 -13.53
CA VAL A 150 10.04 8.69 -12.50
C VAL A 150 9.61 7.42 -13.22
N VAL A 151 10.23 6.29 -12.87
CA VAL A 151 9.89 4.97 -13.41
C VAL A 151 9.31 4.12 -12.28
N PRO A 152 8.14 3.48 -12.45
CA PRO A 152 7.62 2.55 -11.45
C PRO A 152 8.62 1.41 -11.21
N VAL A 153 8.81 1.02 -9.95
CA VAL A 153 9.55 -0.20 -9.63
C VAL A 153 8.55 -1.23 -9.14
N ILE A 154 8.58 -2.41 -9.76
CA ILE A 154 7.75 -3.57 -9.41
C ILE A 154 8.38 -4.24 -8.19
#